data_AF-A0A812Y496-F1
#
_entry.id   AF-A0A812Y496-F1
#
_cell.length_a   1.000
_cell.length_b   1.000
_cell.length_c   1.000
_cell.angle_alpha   90.00
_cell.angle_beta   90.00
_cell.angle_gamma   90.00
#
_symmetry.space_group_name_H-M   'P 1'
#
loop_
_entity.id
_entity.type
_entity.pdbx_description
1 polymer ?
#
loop_
_entity_poly.entity_id
_entity_poly.type
_entity_poly.pdbx_seq_one_letter_code
_entity_poly.pdbx_strand_id
1 'polypeptide(L)'
;MASADISEIGPGLFLGSAKAATSRKALDSRKIRHVLVVDTTSSILWPQDFTYKRVKLDDKPTADLVQVLHPSISFISEAQLRRESALVHCTRGVSRSASVVIAYIMVAKGLSYRAARAQVEAKRAAINPNLGFEVQLLHFESLLASAPRGHLGEKLKWLRGLRSGLDVPKAMNEPVKARLAEARHLTEVTAGGAAGVKEAETWKELGSFFHDLSWYGVMPEDPQLLEEAKALAVSGGAAARKALGAWAKVEDNGEAYAPPLAATLHSGGASGATDLVLLDQSDDEPGSAKKQRTCR
;
A
#
# COMPACT_ATOMS: atom_id res chain seq x y z
N MET A 1 -0.05 -9.24 23.94
CA MET A 1 0.17 -7.83 23.54
C MET A 1 -0.25 -7.72 22.09
N ALA A 2 -1.16 -6.83 21.73
CA ALA A 2 -1.51 -6.61 20.33
C ALA A 2 -0.22 -6.26 19.57
N SER A 3 0.20 -7.10 18.63
CA SER A 3 1.35 -6.82 17.77
C SER A 3 1.07 -5.50 17.08
N ALA A 4 1.87 -4.47 17.35
CA ALA A 4 1.80 -3.22 16.62
C ALA A 4 1.91 -3.53 15.11
N ASP A 5 1.14 -2.84 14.27
CA ASP A 5 1.12 -3.05 12.81
C ASP A 5 2.36 -2.44 12.14
N ILE A 6 3.54 -2.90 12.59
CA ILE A 6 4.87 -2.43 12.27
C ILE A 6 5.83 -3.61 12.14
N SER A 7 6.61 -3.64 11.06
CA SER A 7 7.55 -4.70 10.73
C SER A 7 8.94 -4.11 10.53
N GLU A 8 9.97 -4.72 11.12
CA GLU A 8 11.36 -4.37 10.82
C GLU A 8 11.78 -5.06 9.50
N ILE A 9 12.06 -4.25 8.48
CA ILE A 9 12.43 -4.72 7.14
C ILE A 9 13.93 -4.97 7.06
N GLY A 10 14.70 -4.12 7.73
CA GLY A 10 16.15 -4.25 7.90
C GLY A 10 16.59 -3.41 9.10
N PRO A 11 17.88 -3.45 9.49
CA PRO A 11 18.36 -2.75 10.67
C PRO A 11 17.92 -1.29 10.72
N GLY A 12 17.08 -0.95 11.69
CA GLY A 12 16.57 0.42 11.88
C GLY A 12 15.62 0.93 10.78
N LEU A 13 15.10 0.07 9.90
CA LEU A 13 14.09 0.42 8.90
C LEU A 13 12.80 -0.33 9.18
N PHE A 14 11.75 0.41 9.50
CA PHE A 14 10.43 -0.11 9.83
C PHE A 14 9.39 0.30 8.79
N LEU A 15 8.46 -0.61 8.49
CA LEU A 15 7.30 -0.39 7.64
C LEU A 15 6.02 -0.69 8.42
N GLY A 16 5.01 0.17 8.33
CA GLY A 16 3.73 -0.04 8.99
C GLY A 16 2.56 0.74 8.41
N SER A 17 1.41 0.62 9.06
CA SER A 17 0.22 1.46 8.81
C SER A 17 0.22 2.71 9.70
N ALA A 18 -0.79 3.56 9.56
CA ALA A 18 -0.95 4.72 10.44
C ALA A 18 -1.05 4.32 11.92
N LYS A 19 -1.58 3.12 12.23
CA LYS A 19 -1.62 2.57 13.59
C LYS A 19 -0.23 2.31 14.17
N ALA A 20 0.78 2.05 13.34
CA ALA A 20 2.17 1.90 13.81
C ALA A 20 2.69 3.17 14.48
N ALA A 21 2.20 4.32 14.04
CA ALA A 21 2.60 5.63 14.50
C ALA A 21 1.70 6.18 15.63
N THR A 22 0.92 5.34 16.33
CA THR A 22 0.04 5.79 17.45
C THR A 22 0.52 5.38 18.85
N SER A 23 1.49 4.48 18.97
CA SER A 23 2.11 4.13 20.26
C SER A 23 3.52 4.70 20.40
N ARG A 24 3.68 5.77 21.20
CA ARG A 24 4.98 6.38 21.50
C ARG A 24 5.94 5.37 22.12
N LYS A 25 5.45 4.58 23.08
CA LYS A 25 6.21 3.47 23.70
C LYS A 25 6.73 2.48 22.65
N ALA A 26 5.92 2.13 21.65
CA ALA A 26 6.34 1.22 20.59
C ALA A 26 7.44 1.85 19.71
N LEU A 27 7.36 3.14 19.40
CA LEU A 27 8.42 3.85 18.68
C LEU A 27 9.71 3.94 19.50
N ASP A 28 9.61 4.31 20.77
CA ASP A 28 10.75 4.44 21.69
C ASP A 28 11.50 3.11 21.85
N SER A 29 10.76 2.01 22.07
CA SER A 29 11.34 0.66 22.19
C SER A 29 12.11 0.19 20.95
N ARG A 30 11.85 0.78 19.79
CA ARG A 30 12.49 0.49 18.50
C ARG A 30 13.53 1.53 18.10
N LYS A 31 13.83 2.50 18.97
CA LYS A 31 14.74 3.63 18.68
C LYS A 31 14.35 4.40 17.40
N ILE A 32 13.06 4.45 17.09
CA ILE A 32 12.56 5.23 15.96
C ILE A 32 12.63 6.70 16.35
N ARG A 33 13.35 7.51 15.56
CA ARG A 33 13.42 8.98 15.71
C ARG A 33 12.93 9.72 14.47
N HIS A 34 12.79 9.00 13.36
CA HIS A 34 12.35 9.52 12.08
C HIS A 34 11.04 8.84 11.65
N VAL A 35 10.01 9.62 11.33
CA VAL A 35 8.71 9.09 10.87
C VAL A 35 8.37 9.71 9.51
N LEU A 36 8.39 8.87 8.47
CA LEU A 36 8.01 9.22 7.11
C LEU A 36 6.55 8.81 6.85
N VAL A 37 5.71 9.81 6.64
CA VAL A 37 4.29 9.67 6.27
C VAL A 37 4.18 9.74 4.75
N VAL A 38 3.76 8.65 4.11
CA VAL A 38 3.55 8.52 2.65
C VAL A 38 2.06 8.51 2.36
N ASP A 39 1.40 9.62 2.64
CA ASP A 39 -0.01 9.87 2.33
C ASP A 39 -0.34 11.37 2.42
N THR A 40 -1.61 11.71 2.25
CA THR A 40 -2.12 13.07 2.27
C THR A 40 -2.70 13.48 3.62
N THR A 41 -3.25 12.54 4.40
CA THR A 41 -4.18 12.83 5.51
C THR A 41 -3.79 12.32 6.89
N SER A 42 -2.85 11.38 7.04
CA SER A 42 -2.56 10.78 8.37
C SER A 42 -2.04 11.82 9.36
N SER A 43 -2.41 11.71 10.63
CA SER A 43 -2.00 12.67 11.67
C SER A 43 -0.53 12.54 12.06
N ILE A 44 0.09 13.66 12.43
CA ILE A 44 1.42 13.72 13.09
C ILE A 44 1.15 13.88 14.58
N LEU A 45 1.45 12.85 15.38
CA LEU A 45 1.01 12.80 16.78
C LEU A 45 2.03 13.36 17.77
N TRP A 46 3.34 13.25 17.48
CA TRP A 46 4.40 13.64 18.43
C TRP A 46 5.46 14.54 17.77
N PRO A 47 5.08 15.69 17.20
CA PRO A 47 5.97 16.52 16.40
C PRO A 47 7.19 17.06 17.17
N GLN A 48 7.15 17.07 18.50
CA GLN A 48 8.25 17.53 19.36
C GLN A 48 9.25 16.42 19.71
N ASP A 49 8.86 15.15 19.57
CA ASP A 49 9.65 13.99 20.01
C ASP A 49 10.36 13.25 18.86
N PHE A 50 9.88 13.43 17.63
CA PHE A 50 10.39 12.75 16.44
C PHE A 50 10.53 13.73 15.29
N THR A 51 11.49 13.47 14.41
CA THR A 51 11.58 14.16 13.13
C THR A 51 10.54 13.57 12.18
N TYR A 52 9.64 14.40 11.68
CA TYR A 52 8.62 13.98 10.71
C TYR A 52 8.93 14.48 9.32
N LYS A 53 8.57 13.68 8.32
CA LYS A 53 8.43 14.12 6.94
C LYS A 53 7.14 13.57 6.36
N ARG A 54 6.35 14.42 5.72
CA ARG A 54 5.23 13.97 4.88
C ARG A 54 5.60 14.11 3.42
N VAL A 55 5.40 13.04 2.67
CA VAL A 55 5.38 13.06 1.21
C VAL A 55 3.96 12.75 0.77
N LYS A 56 3.36 13.68 0.02
CA LYS A 56 1.99 13.52 -0.47
C LYS A 56 2.01 12.54 -1.63
N LEU A 57 1.36 11.40 -1.45
CA LEU A 57 1.14 10.40 -2.50
C LEU A 57 -0.25 9.81 -2.29
N ASP A 58 -1.11 9.96 -3.30
CA ASP A 58 -2.39 9.26 -3.34
C ASP A 58 -2.18 7.80 -3.68
N ASP A 59 -2.99 6.90 -3.12
CA ASP A 59 -2.92 5.47 -3.47
C ASP A 59 -3.71 5.22 -4.75
N LYS A 60 -3.31 5.89 -5.83
CA LYS A 60 -3.89 5.76 -7.16
C LYS A 60 -2.84 5.20 -8.12
N PRO A 61 -3.22 4.31 -9.05
CA PRO A 61 -2.28 3.77 -10.04
C PRO A 61 -1.54 4.86 -10.84
N THR A 62 -2.22 5.96 -11.16
CA THR A 62 -1.68 7.08 -11.94
C THR A 62 -0.88 8.09 -11.11
N ALA A 63 -0.83 7.95 -9.78
CA ALA A 63 -0.02 8.85 -8.96
C ALA A 63 1.48 8.62 -9.26
N ASP A 64 2.22 9.72 -9.48
CA ASP A 64 3.66 9.63 -9.75
C ASP A 64 4.39 9.24 -8.46
N LEU A 65 4.89 8.01 -8.41
CA LEU A 65 5.71 7.47 -7.34
C LEU A 65 7.15 7.99 -7.42
N VAL A 66 7.69 8.13 -8.63
CA VAL A 66 9.09 8.51 -8.87
C VAL A 66 9.40 9.88 -8.26
N GLN A 67 8.47 10.84 -8.37
CA GLN A 67 8.63 12.18 -7.80
C GLN A 67 8.86 12.17 -6.27
N VAL A 68 8.32 11.17 -5.55
CA VAL A 68 8.45 11.08 -4.08
C VAL A 68 9.64 10.25 -3.62
N LEU A 69 10.34 9.56 -4.54
CA LEU A 69 11.44 8.66 -4.17
C LEU A 69 12.64 9.41 -3.59
N HIS A 70 13.13 10.46 -4.25
CA HIS A 70 14.26 11.25 -3.72
C HIS A 70 14.02 11.78 -2.30
N PRO A 71 12.93 12.54 -2.02
CA PRO A 71 12.73 13.07 -0.68
C PRO A 71 12.51 11.98 0.38
N SER A 72 11.95 10.83 0.01
CA SER A 72 11.71 9.69 0.91
C SER A 72 12.98 8.93 1.23
N ILE A 73 13.72 8.50 0.21
CA ILE A 73 14.98 7.75 0.36
C ILE A 73 16.02 8.60 1.09
N SER A 74 16.09 9.91 0.80
CA SER A 74 16.99 10.82 1.53
C SER A 74 16.68 10.86 3.03
N PHE A 75 15.40 10.92 3.39
CA PHE A 75 14.96 10.97 4.78
C PHE A 75 15.25 9.67 5.53
N ILE A 76 15.01 8.52 4.88
CA ILE A 76 15.37 7.21 5.44
C ILE A 76 16.89 7.11 5.63
N SER A 77 17.67 7.58 4.65
CA SER A 77 19.13 7.56 4.69
C SER A 77 19.69 8.43 5.81
N GLU A 78 19.06 9.57 6.08
CA GLU A 78 19.45 10.46 7.19
C GLU A 78 19.32 9.77 8.55
N ALA A 79 18.22 9.07 8.80
CA ALA A 79 18.04 8.29 10.03
C ALA A 79 19.16 7.24 10.19
N GLN A 80 19.45 6.51 9.12
CA GLN A 80 20.48 5.47 9.08
C GLN A 80 21.88 6.04 9.36
N LEU A 81 22.22 7.20 8.78
CA LEU A 81 23.50 7.89 9.04
C LEU A 81 23.64 8.32 10.50
N ARG A 82 22.53 8.69 11.15
CA ARG A 82 22.48 9.05 12.58
C ARG A 82 22.46 7.84 13.51
N ARG A 83 22.49 6.61 12.99
CA ARG A 83 22.28 5.36 13.74
C ARG A 83 20.95 5.34 14.50
N GLU A 84 19.95 5.98 13.92
CA GLU A 84 18.57 6.03 14.40
C GLU A 84 17.67 5.18 13.51
N SER A 85 16.48 4.84 13.99
CA SER A 85 15.51 4.09 13.19
C SER A 85 14.49 5.00 12.51
N ALA A 86 14.06 4.60 11.31
CA ALA A 86 13.01 5.24 10.54
C ALA A 86 11.77 4.34 10.46
N LEU A 87 10.59 4.91 10.74
CA LEU A 87 9.31 4.33 10.38
C LEU A 87 8.81 4.95 9.08
N VAL A 88 8.55 4.13 8.06
CA VAL A 88 7.83 4.51 6.85
C VAL A 88 6.42 3.96 6.94
N HIS A 89 5.41 4.83 6.90
CA HIS A 89 4.02 4.38 6.93
C HIS A 89 3.13 5.17 5.97
N CYS A 90 1.99 4.58 5.63
CA CYS A 90 0.86 5.23 4.99
C CYS A 90 -0.40 4.84 5.78
N THR A 91 -1.60 5.01 5.23
CA THR A 91 -2.84 4.62 5.91
C THR A 91 -2.87 3.14 6.32
N ARG A 92 -2.55 2.21 5.40
CA ARG A 92 -2.65 0.75 5.62
C ARG A 92 -1.32 0.01 5.71
N GLY A 93 -0.21 0.64 5.28
CA GLY A 93 1.08 -0.05 5.23
C GLY A 93 1.14 -1.18 4.19
N VAL A 94 0.40 -1.04 3.08
CA VAL A 94 0.23 -2.08 2.04
C VAL A 94 0.83 -1.65 0.70
N SER A 95 0.40 -0.49 0.17
CA SER A 95 0.79 -0.02 -1.16
C SER A 95 1.86 1.10 -1.08
N ARG A 96 1.45 2.37 -0.95
CA ARG A 96 2.36 3.56 -0.93
C ARG A 96 3.66 3.44 -0.13
N SER A 97 3.57 3.15 1.17
CA SER A 97 4.76 3.06 2.02
C SER A 97 5.60 1.83 1.69
N ALA A 98 4.99 0.73 1.27
CA ALA A 98 5.71 -0.45 0.80
C ALA A 98 6.48 -0.13 -0.49
N SER A 99 5.87 0.57 -1.45
CA SER A 99 6.54 1.01 -2.69
C SER A 99 7.78 1.85 -2.42
N VAL A 100 7.68 2.81 -1.49
CA VAL A 100 8.84 3.62 -1.05
C VAL A 100 9.93 2.78 -0.41
N VAL A 101 9.57 1.84 0.47
CA VAL A 101 10.53 0.94 1.12
C VAL A 101 11.20 0.01 0.12
N ILE A 102 10.46 -0.56 -0.83
CA ILE A 102 11.00 -1.37 -1.93
C ILE A 102 12.02 -0.56 -2.73
N ALA A 103 11.65 0.66 -3.17
CA ALA A 103 12.56 1.54 -3.89
C ALA A 103 13.83 1.87 -3.09
N TYR A 104 13.70 2.15 -1.78
CA TYR A 104 14.85 2.35 -0.90
C TYR A 104 15.79 1.13 -0.91
N ILE A 105 15.24 -0.08 -0.77
CA ILE A 105 16.02 -1.32 -0.78
C ILE A 105 16.72 -1.53 -2.14
N MET A 106 16.04 -1.26 -3.26
CA MET A 106 16.64 -1.31 -4.60
C MET A 106 17.86 -0.40 -4.69
N VAL A 107 17.74 0.87 -4.24
CA VAL A 107 18.84 1.84 -4.31
C VAL A 107 19.98 1.51 -3.36
N ALA A 108 19.65 1.19 -2.11
CA ALA A 108 20.62 0.95 -1.04
C ALA A 108 21.42 -0.33 -1.25
N LYS A 109 20.78 -1.39 -1.78
CA LYS A 109 21.41 -2.71 -1.95
C LYS A 109 21.73 -3.08 -3.41
N GLY A 110 21.32 -2.26 -4.38
CA GLY A 110 21.50 -2.57 -5.81
C GLY A 110 20.70 -3.80 -6.25
N LEU A 111 19.51 -3.98 -5.69
CA LEU A 111 18.65 -5.13 -5.98
C LEU A 111 17.63 -4.81 -7.08
N SER A 112 17.27 -5.83 -7.85
CA SER A 112 16.12 -5.77 -8.76
C SER A 112 14.82 -5.51 -8.00
N TYR A 113 13.78 -5.04 -8.69
CA TYR A 113 12.46 -4.86 -8.08
C TYR A 113 11.99 -6.17 -7.43
N ARG A 114 12.08 -7.29 -8.17
CA ARG A 114 11.65 -8.61 -7.68
C ARG A 114 12.40 -9.03 -6.42
N ALA A 115 13.72 -8.85 -6.37
CA ALA A 115 14.52 -9.21 -5.21
C ALA A 115 14.24 -8.29 -4.01
N ALA A 116 14.08 -6.98 -4.24
CA ALA A 116 13.74 -6.02 -3.20
C ALA A 116 12.33 -6.28 -2.63
N ARG A 117 11.32 -6.48 -3.49
CA ARG A 117 9.94 -6.84 -3.09
C ARG A 117 9.94 -8.10 -2.23
N ALA A 118 10.62 -9.16 -2.67
CA ALA A 118 10.69 -10.42 -1.92
C ALA A 118 11.30 -10.24 -0.52
N GLN A 119 12.34 -9.39 -0.38
CA GLN A 119 12.91 -9.10 0.95
C GLN A 119 11.93 -8.37 1.87
N VAL A 120 11.16 -7.42 1.34
CA VAL A 120 10.16 -6.69 2.13
C VAL A 120 8.98 -7.61 2.48
N GLU A 121 8.51 -8.41 1.53
CA GLU A 121 7.39 -9.36 1.69
C GLU A 121 7.70 -10.43 2.74
N ALA A 122 8.93 -10.94 2.78
CA ALA A 122 9.38 -11.88 3.79
C ALA A 122 9.31 -11.34 5.23
N LYS A 123 9.30 -10.01 5.41
CA LYS A 123 9.16 -9.34 6.71
C LYS A 123 7.75 -8.79 6.95
N ARG A 124 7.00 -8.53 5.89
CA ARG A 124 5.62 -8.06 5.92
C ARG A 124 4.84 -8.63 4.72
N ALA A 125 4.23 -9.79 4.93
CA ALA A 125 3.50 -10.50 3.87
C ALA A 125 2.30 -9.71 3.30
N ALA A 126 1.81 -8.70 4.01
CA ALA A 126 0.68 -7.87 3.59
C ALA A 126 1.04 -6.79 2.56
N ILE A 127 2.30 -6.65 2.13
CA ILE A 127 2.63 -5.66 1.10
C ILE A 127 1.95 -6.03 -0.23
N ASN A 128 1.36 -5.03 -0.87
CA ASN A 128 0.74 -5.16 -2.18
C ASN A 128 0.68 -3.76 -2.83
N PRO A 129 1.80 -3.27 -3.42
CA PRO A 129 1.77 -2.10 -4.28
C PRO A 129 0.66 -2.22 -5.32
N ASN A 130 -0.11 -1.15 -5.57
CA ASN A 130 -1.05 -1.16 -6.69
C ASN A 130 -0.29 -1.33 -8.02
N LEU A 131 -0.99 -1.81 -9.07
CA LEU A 131 -0.35 -2.13 -10.36
C LEU A 131 0.40 -0.93 -10.97
N GLY A 132 -0.14 0.28 -10.83
CA GLY A 132 0.52 1.50 -11.33
C GLY A 132 1.84 1.80 -10.62
N PHE A 133 1.95 1.52 -9.33
CA PHE A 133 3.22 1.60 -8.60
C PHE A 133 4.17 0.46 -8.95
N GLU A 134 3.66 -0.75 -9.19
CA GLU A 134 4.48 -1.88 -9.64
C GLU A 134 5.16 -1.58 -10.98
N VAL A 135 4.42 -1.12 -11.99
CA VAL A 135 5.02 -0.76 -13.29
C VAL A 135 6.00 0.42 -13.18
N GLN A 136 5.74 1.37 -12.28
CA GLN A 136 6.67 2.46 -12.00
C GLN A 136 7.94 1.98 -11.30
N LEU A 137 7.87 0.97 -10.40
CA LEU A 137 9.04 0.39 -9.75
C LEU A 137 9.88 -0.46 -10.71
N LEU A 138 9.25 -1.20 -11.62
CA LEU A 138 9.92 -1.90 -12.71
C LEU A 138 10.62 -0.91 -13.66
N HIS A 139 9.96 0.19 -14.03
CA HIS A 139 10.59 1.25 -14.81
C HIS A 139 11.73 1.92 -14.06
N PHE A 140 11.56 2.14 -12.75
CA PHE A 140 12.60 2.69 -11.89
C PHE A 140 13.85 1.79 -11.83
N GLU A 141 13.69 0.47 -11.85
CA GLU A 141 14.81 -0.48 -11.99
C GLU A 141 15.61 -0.22 -13.28
N SER A 142 14.92 -0.03 -14.41
CA SER A 142 15.56 0.32 -15.69
C SER A 142 16.29 1.66 -15.61
N LEU A 143 15.69 2.67 -14.96
CA LEU A 143 16.33 3.97 -14.76
C LEU A 143 17.59 3.85 -13.88
N LEU A 144 17.55 3.00 -12.85
CA LEU A 144 18.70 2.76 -11.95
C LEU A 144 19.92 2.18 -12.68
N ALA A 145 19.76 1.54 -13.84
CA ALA A 145 20.88 1.09 -14.65
C ALA A 145 21.78 2.26 -15.13
N SER A 146 21.23 3.46 -15.24
CA SER A 146 21.96 4.70 -15.57
C SER A 146 22.46 5.47 -14.35
N ALA A 147 22.12 5.02 -13.14
CA ALA A 147 22.52 5.71 -11.92
C ALA A 147 24.04 5.59 -11.69
N PRO A 148 24.68 6.60 -11.07
CA PRO A 148 26.09 6.52 -10.70
C PRO A 148 26.39 5.25 -9.89
N ARG A 149 27.46 4.56 -10.26
CA ARG A 149 28.05 3.51 -9.43
C ARG A 149 28.74 4.21 -8.25
N GLY A 150 28.51 3.72 -7.04
CA GLY A 150 29.12 4.30 -5.85
C GLY A 150 28.20 4.31 -4.64
N HIS A 151 28.54 5.15 -3.68
CA HIS A 151 27.86 5.19 -2.39
C HIS A 151 26.49 5.88 -2.49
N LEU A 152 25.61 5.63 -1.52
CA LEU A 152 24.23 6.12 -1.51
C LEU A 152 24.10 7.64 -1.74
N GLY A 153 25.02 8.44 -1.21
CA GLY A 153 25.04 9.90 -1.41
C GLY A 153 25.09 10.36 -2.88
N GLU A 154 25.80 9.66 -3.77
CA GLU A 154 25.85 10.00 -5.20
C GLU A 154 24.55 9.62 -5.90
N LYS A 155 24.00 8.45 -5.56
CA LYS A 155 22.69 8.02 -6.04
C LYS A 155 21.58 8.98 -5.60
N LEU A 156 21.64 9.53 -4.39
CA LEU A 156 20.69 10.55 -3.92
C LEU A 156 20.77 11.84 -4.73
N LYS A 157 21.96 12.30 -5.12
CA LYS A 157 22.12 13.46 -6.00
C LYS A 157 21.48 13.20 -7.37
N TRP A 158 21.70 12.01 -7.94
CA TRP A 158 21.08 11.60 -9.20
C TRP A 158 19.54 11.50 -9.10
N LEU A 159 19.03 10.87 -8.04
CA LEU A 159 17.59 10.74 -7.79
C LEU A 159 16.86 12.07 -7.74
N ARG A 160 17.51 13.14 -7.28
CA ARG A 160 16.93 14.48 -7.21
C ARG A 160 16.50 15.02 -8.57
N GLY A 161 17.25 14.70 -9.61
CA GLY A 161 16.98 15.12 -10.99
C GLY A 161 16.05 14.17 -11.74
N LEU A 162 15.78 12.99 -11.18
CA LEU A 162 15.05 11.94 -11.87
C LEU A 162 13.60 12.38 -12.18
N ARG A 163 13.14 12.00 -13.36
CA ARG A 163 11.75 12.09 -13.80
C ARG A 163 11.35 10.72 -14.30
N SER A 164 10.10 10.31 -14.08
CA SER A 164 9.61 9.02 -14.55
C SER A 164 9.65 8.94 -16.07
N GLY A 165 8.94 9.84 -16.75
CA GLY A 165 8.72 9.78 -18.20
C GLY A 165 7.87 8.58 -18.66
N LEU A 166 7.38 7.75 -17.73
CA LEU A 166 6.54 6.60 -18.01
C LEU A 166 5.08 7.04 -18.23
N ASP A 167 4.48 6.60 -19.33
CA ASP A 167 3.04 6.59 -19.50
C ASP A 167 2.46 5.42 -18.69
N VAL A 168 1.96 5.72 -17.48
CA VAL A 168 1.51 4.68 -16.54
C VAL A 168 0.27 3.92 -17.03
N PRO A 169 -0.82 4.58 -17.51
CA PRO A 169 -1.95 3.87 -18.12
C PRO A 169 -1.54 2.88 -19.19
N LYS A 170 -0.67 3.30 -20.12
CA LYS A 170 -0.14 2.43 -21.17
C LYS A 170 0.69 1.28 -20.62
N ALA A 171 1.58 1.56 -19.66
CA ALA A 171 2.48 0.55 -19.08
C ALA A 171 1.74 -0.56 -18.32
N MET A 172 0.52 -0.30 -17.83
CA MET A 172 -0.32 -1.31 -17.19
C MET A 172 -0.93 -2.31 -18.18
N ASN A 173 -1.00 -2.01 -19.48
CA ASN A 173 -1.62 -2.90 -20.47
C ASN A 173 -0.93 -4.27 -20.54
N GLU A 174 0.41 -4.30 -20.56
CA GLU A 174 1.16 -5.56 -20.69
C GLU A 174 0.94 -6.55 -19.53
N PRO A 175 1.06 -6.16 -18.24
CA PRO A 175 0.76 -7.09 -17.15
C PRO A 175 -0.72 -7.51 -17.13
N VAL A 176 -1.65 -6.63 -17.49
CA VAL A 176 -3.08 -6.99 -17.61
C VAL A 176 -3.29 -8.03 -18.71
N LYS A 177 -2.71 -7.80 -19.89
CA LYS A 177 -2.75 -8.72 -21.03
C LYS A 177 -2.18 -10.09 -20.70
N ALA A 178 -1.06 -10.13 -19.97
CA ALA A 178 -0.47 -11.38 -19.51
C ALA A 178 -1.43 -12.19 -18.61
N ARG A 179 -2.15 -11.52 -17.69
CA ARG A 179 -3.14 -12.16 -16.82
C ARG A 179 -4.40 -12.60 -17.57
N LEU A 180 -4.84 -11.86 -18.58
CA LEU A 180 -5.95 -12.28 -19.45
C LEU A 180 -5.57 -13.50 -20.28
N ALA A 181 -4.34 -13.56 -20.81
CA ALA A 181 -3.84 -14.74 -21.51
C ALA A 181 -3.79 -15.98 -20.60
N GLU A 182 -3.39 -15.82 -19.34
CA GLU A 182 -3.43 -16.88 -18.33
C GLU A 182 -4.87 -17.35 -18.05
N ALA A 183 -5.82 -16.43 -17.89
CA ALA A 183 -7.24 -16.75 -17.71
C ALA A 183 -7.85 -17.46 -18.93
N ARG A 184 -7.45 -17.08 -20.14
CA ARG A 184 -7.85 -17.75 -21.38
C ARG A 184 -7.36 -19.19 -21.41
N HIS A 185 -6.08 -19.40 -21.13
CA HIS A 185 -5.50 -20.74 -21.09
C HIS A 185 -6.21 -21.63 -20.06
N LEU A 186 -6.49 -21.12 -18.86
CA LEU A 186 -7.24 -21.87 -17.84
C LEU A 186 -8.66 -22.22 -18.29
N THR A 187 -9.32 -21.31 -19.01
CA THR A 187 -10.66 -21.55 -19.56
C THR A 187 -10.64 -22.72 -20.55
N GLU A 188 -9.62 -22.78 -21.42
CA GLU A 188 -9.44 -23.88 -22.38
C GLU A 188 -9.15 -25.21 -21.69
N VAL A 189 -8.24 -25.22 -20.70
CA VAL A 189 -7.85 -26.43 -19.96
C VAL A 189 -9.00 -26.99 -19.13
N THR A 190 -9.79 -26.12 -18.50
CA THR A 190 -10.92 -26.53 -17.65
C THR A 190 -12.20 -26.82 -18.44
N ALA A 191 -12.25 -26.53 -19.74
CA ALA A 191 -13.37 -26.93 -20.59
C ALA A 191 -13.53 -28.45 -20.70
N GLY A 192 -12.47 -29.22 -20.42
CA GLY A 192 -12.45 -30.69 -20.47
C GLY A 192 -12.80 -31.40 -19.15
N GLY A 193 -13.07 -30.69 -18.05
CA GLY A 193 -13.36 -31.31 -16.74
C GLY A 193 -13.11 -30.40 -15.54
N ALA A 194 -13.23 -30.95 -14.33
CA ALA A 194 -13.01 -30.17 -13.10
C ALA A 194 -11.57 -29.66 -13.01
N ALA A 195 -11.43 -28.39 -12.59
CA ALA A 195 -10.12 -27.77 -12.33
C ALA A 195 -9.35 -28.57 -11.27
N GLY A 196 -8.10 -28.91 -11.57
CA GLY A 196 -7.18 -29.46 -10.58
C GLY A 196 -6.80 -28.40 -9.54
N VAL A 197 -6.05 -28.84 -8.52
CA VAL A 197 -5.61 -27.98 -7.41
C VAL A 197 -4.82 -26.77 -7.92
N LYS A 198 -3.96 -26.99 -8.93
CA LYS A 198 -3.12 -25.94 -9.51
C LYS A 198 -3.97 -24.89 -10.23
N GLU A 199 -4.92 -25.32 -11.05
CA GLU A 199 -5.82 -24.42 -11.78
C GLU A 199 -6.69 -23.60 -10.81
N ALA A 200 -7.15 -24.21 -9.71
CA ALA A 200 -7.92 -23.51 -8.68
C ALA A 200 -7.09 -22.43 -7.96
N GLU A 201 -5.81 -22.69 -7.71
CA GLU A 201 -4.89 -21.71 -7.13
C GLU A 201 -4.62 -20.56 -8.11
N THR A 202 -4.38 -20.85 -9.39
CA THR A 202 -4.21 -19.80 -10.41
C THR A 202 -5.47 -18.93 -10.55
N TRP A 203 -6.67 -19.53 -10.53
CA TRP A 203 -7.92 -18.74 -10.53
C TRP A 203 -8.04 -17.82 -9.30
N LYS A 204 -7.54 -18.24 -8.14
CA LYS A 204 -7.51 -17.42 -6.93
C LYS A 204 -6.55 -16.24 -7.08
N GLU A 205 -5.37 -16.46 -7.65
CA GLU A 205 -4.40 -15.40 -7.94
C GLU A 205 -4.95 -14.38 -8.95
N LEU A 206 -5.53 -14.87 -10.05
CA LEU A 206 -6.21 -14.03 -11.03
C LEU A 206 -7.35 -13.23 -10.39
N GLY A 207 -8.18 -13.87 -9.56
CA GLY A 207 -9.25 -13.19 -8.84
C GLY A 207 -8.75 -12.08 -7.92
N SER A 208 -7.63 -12.30 -7.23
CA SER A 208 -7.00 -11.24 -6.43
C SER A 208 -6.51 -10.09 -7.31
N PHE A 209 -5.85 -10.40 -8.42
CA PHE A 209 -5.32 -9.39 -9.35
C PHE A 209 -6.42 -8.51 -9.93
N PHE A 210 -7.47 -9.10 -10.50
CA PHE A 210 -8.57 -8.35 -11.12
C PHE A 210 -9.48 -7.68 -10.08
N HIS A 211 -9.63 -8.26 -8.89
CA HIS A 211 -10.25 -7.54 -7.77
C HIS A 211 -9.49 -6.25 -7.46
N ASP A 212 -8.17 -6.28 -7.41
CA ASP A 212 -7.37 -5.09 -7.13
C ASP A 212 -7.50 -4.05 -8.25
N LEU A 213 -7.53 -4.47 -9.52
CA LEU A 213 -7.82 -3.54 -10.64
C LEU A 213 -9.18 -2.87 -10.50
N SER A 214 -10.21 -3.64 -10.16
CA SER A 214 -11.55 -3.14 -9.90
C SER A 214 -11.58 -2.18 -8.70
N TRP A 215 -10.92 -2.56 -7.60
CA TRP A 215 -10.80 -1.75 -6.38
C TRP A 215 -10.16 -0.39 -6.64
N TYR A 216 -9.14 -0.35 -7.50
CA TYR A 216 -8.44 0.89 -7.86
C TYR A 216 -9.06 1.61 -9.07
N GLY A 217 -10.15 1.09 -9.65
CA GLY A 217 -10.77 1.66 -10.85
C GLY A 217 -9.80 1.75 -12.03
N VAL A 218 -8.92 0.76 -12.20
CA VAL A 218 -7.92 0.76 -13.27
C VAL A 218 -8.61 0.63 -14.61
N MET A 219 -8.49 1.68 -15.43
CA MET A 219 -8.86 1.67 -16.84
C MET A 219 -7.59 1.53 -17.68
N PRO A 220 -7.43 0.44 -18.45
CA PRO A 220 -6.30 0.30 -19.36
C PRO A 220 -6.43 1.32 -20.49
N GLU A 221 -5.30 1.74 -21.06
CA GLU A 221 -5.32 2.59 -22.26
C GLU A 221 -5.92 1.83 -23.45
N ASP A 222 -5.71 0.52 -23.52
CA ASP A 222 -6.31 -0.35 -24.55
C ASP A 222 -7.70 -0.85 -24.10
N PRO A 223 -8.81 -0.36 -24.71
CA PRO A 223 -10.16 -0.77 -24.34
C PRO A 223 -10.44 -2.25 -24.66
N GLN A 224 -9.66 -2.87 -25.56
CA GLN A 224 -9.87 -4.27 -25.93
C GLN A 224 -9.61 -5.23 -24.76
N LEU A 225 -8.76 -4.84 -23.80
CA LEU A 225 -8.47 -5.65 -22.61
C LEU A 225 -9.71 -5.83 -21.73
N LEU A 226 -10.54 -4.78 -21.62
CA LEU A 226 -11.78 -4.85 -20.85
C LEU A 226 -12.84 -5.70 -21.58
N GLU A 227 -12.93 -5.56 -22.90
CA GLU A 227 -13.81 -6.41 -23.72
C GLU A 227 -13.40 -7.89 -23.68
N GLU A 228 -12.10 -8.19 -23.69
CA GLU A 228 -11.59 -9.54 -23.50
C GLU A 228 -11.96 -10.09 -22.11
N ALA A 229 -11.80 -9.30 -21.05
CA ALA A 229 -12.19 -9.71 -19.70
C ALA A 229 -13.69 -10.03 -19.60
N LYS A 230 -14.54 -9.22 -20.25
CA LYS A 230 -15.98 -9.48 -20.35
C LYS A 230 -16.27 -10.80 -21.08
N ALA A 231 -15.63 -11.02 -22.23
CA ALA A 231 -15.81 -12.25 -23.01
C ALA A 231 -15.39 -13.50 -22.21
N LEU A 232 -14.22 -13.46 -21.57
CA LEU A 232 -13.71 -14.56 -20.73
C LEU A 232 -14.58 -14.80 -19.49
N ALA A 233 -15.12 -13.76 -18.87
CA ALA A 233 -16.05 -13.92 -17.77
C ALA A 233 -17.32 -14.67 -18.22
N VAL A 234 -17.82 -14.43 -19.43
CA VAL A 234 -18.98 -15.14 -19.96
C VAL A 234 -18.65 -16.60 -20.30
N SER A 235 -17.57 -16.83 -21.04
CA SER A 235 -17.22 -18.15 -21.58
C SER A 235 -16.56 -19.09 -20.57
N GLY A 236 -15.80 -18.58 -19.59
CA GLY A 236 -14.98 -19.38 -18.67
C GLY A 236 -15.68 -19.92 -17.41
N GLY A 237 -17.01 -20.00 -17.43
CA GLY A 237 -17.78 -20.59 -16.34
C GLY A 237 -17.70 -19.83 -15.01
N ALA A 238 -17.99 -20.51 -13.90
CA ALA A 238 -18.13 -19.86 -12.59
C ALA A 238 -16.80 -19.28 -12.05
N ALA A 239 -15.68 -19.94 -12.31
CA ALA A 239 -14.36 -19.48 -11.85
C ALA A 239 -13.93 -18.19 -12.55
N ALA A 240 -14.04 -18.12 -13.88
CA ALA A 240 -13.73 -16.92 -14.64
C ALA A 240 -14.67 -15.76 -14.28
N ARG A 241 -15.98 -16.01 -14.14
CA ARG A 241 -16.93 -14.98 -13.67
C ARG A 241 -16.53 -14.41 -12.31
N LYS A 242 -16.13 -15.26 -11.38
CA LYS A 242 -15.71 -14.84 -10.04
C LYS A 242 -14.42 -14.03 -10.07
N ALA A 243 -13.45 -14.43 -10.90
CA ALA A 243 -12.16 -13.77 -10.98
C ALA A 243 -12.21 -12.43 -11.72
N LEU A 244 -12.81 -12.40 -12.91
CA LEU A 244 -12.77 -11.26 -13.83
C LEU A 244 -13.95 -10.31 -13.68
N GLY A 245 -15.08 -10.81 -13.18
CA GLY A 245 -16.39 -10.16 -13.33
C GLY A 245 -16.53 -8.80 -12.64
N ALA A 246 -15.76 -8.53 -11.58
CA ALA A 246 -15.77 -7.22 -10.92
C ALA A 246 -15.08 -6.16 -11.78
N TRP A 247 -13.90 -6.48 -12.35
CA TRP A 247 -13.17 -5.58 -13.22
C TRP A 247 -13.86 -5.40 -14.57
N ALA A 248 -14.45 -6.46 -15.12
CA ALA A 248 -15.19 -6.44 -16.40
C ALA A 248 -16.40 -5.49 -16.43
N LYS A 249 -16.85 -5.00 -15.26
CA LYS A 249 -17.96 -4.04 -15.11
C LYS A 249 -17.51 -2.62 -14.79
N VAL A 250 -16.19 -2.37 -14.74
CA VAL A 250 -15.68 -1.01 -14.54
C VAL A 250 -16.06 -0.18 -15.77
N GLU A 251 -16.62 1.00 -15.51
CA GLU A 251 -17.02 1.98 -16.54
C GLU A 251 -16.07 3.18 -16.48
N ASP A 252 -15.83 3.81 -17.63
CA ASP A 252 -15.11 5.08 -17.68
C ASP A 252 -16.06 6.21 -17.26
N ASN A 253 -16.06 6.52 -15.98
CA ASN A 253 -16.94 7.54 -15.41
C ASN A 253 -16.31 8.94 -15.41
N GLY A 254 -15.12 9.13 -16.02
CA GLY A 254 -14.40 10.42 -16.03
C GLY A 254 -13.91 10.92 -14.66
N GLU A 255 -14.31 10.27 -13.56
CA GLU A 255 -13.90 10.57 -12.20
C GLU A 255 -12.88 9.54 -11.71
N ALA A 256 -11.75 10.01 -11.19
CA ALA A 256 -10.77 9.16 -10.53
C ALA A 256 -11.40 8.56 -9.27
N TYR A 257 -11.84 7.30 -9.36
CA TYR A 257 -12.50 6.53 -8.30
C TYR A 257 -11.92 6.86 -6.91
N ALA A 258 -12.74 7.47 -6.06
CA ALA A 258 -12.45 7.72 -4.66
C ALA A 258 -13.31 6.74 -3.85
N PRO A 259 -12.74 5.61 -3.37
CA PRO A 259 -13.53 4.66 -2.61
C PRO A 259 -14.00 5.29 -1.28
N PRO A 260 -15.20 4.95 -0.79
CA PRO A 260 -15.61 5.31 0.56
C PRO A 260 -14.67 4.66 1.59
N LEU A 261 -14.28 5.44 2.59
CA LEU A 261 -13.52 4.99 3.76
C LEU A 261 -14.39 4.05 4.63
N ALA A 262 -14.55 2.78 4.26
CA ALA A 262 -14.79 1.67 5.21
C ALA A 262 -15.10 0.34 4.48
N ALA A 263 -14.29 -0.69 4.78
CA ALA A 263 -14.81 -2.02 5.08
C ALA A 263 -13.80 -2.72 6.00
N THR A 264 -14.08 -2.62 7.28
CA THR A 264 -13.39 -3.29 8.38
C THR A 264 -13.36 -4.80 8.15
N LEU A 265 -12.16 -5.39 8.25
CA LEU A 265 -11.97 -6.84 8.39
C LEU A 265 -12.88 -7.34 9.52
N HIS A 266 -13.92 -8.11 9.18
CA HIS A 266 -14.67 -8.88 10.15
C HIS A 266 -13.83 -10.10 10.54
N SER A 267 -13.20 -10.04 11.72
CA SER A 267 -12.85 -11.25 12.47
C SER A 267 -13.97 -11.50 13.48
N GLY A 268 -14.66 -12.62 13.34
CA GLY A 268 -15.71 -13.06 14.26
C GLY A 268 -15.19 -13.37 15.66
N GLY A 269 -16.08 -13.27 16.64
CA GLY A 269 -15.88 -13.71 18.01
C GLY A 269 -17.21 -13.71 18.75
N ALA A 270 -17.79 -14.90 18.93
CA ALA A 270 -18.97 -15.13 19.74
C ALA A 270 -18.67 -15.02 21.25
N SER A 271 -19.58 -14.38 21.99
CA SER A 271 -19.79 -14.43 23.45
C SER A 271 -20.84 -13.35 23.74
N GLY A 272 -22.10 -13.63 24.06
CA GLY A 272 -22.54 -14.50 25.14
C GLY A 272 -22.57 -13.73 26.47
N ALA A 273 -23.47 -12.75 26.62
CA ALA A 273 -23.92 -12.25 27.93
C ALA A 273 -25.20 -11.44 27.79
N THR A 274 -26.17 -11.82 28.61
CA THR A 274 -27.56 -11.38 28.76
C THR A 274 -27.71 -9.98 29.37
N ASP A 275 -28.83 -9.35 29.00
CA ASP A 275 -29.66 -8.35 29.70
C ASP A 275 -29.12 -7.66 30.96
N LEU A 276 -29.21 -6.31 30.95
CA LEU A 276 -29.89 -5.57 32.01
C LEU A 276 -30.21 -4.13 31.56
N VAL A 277 -31.51 -3.90 31.42
CA VAL A 277 -32.20 -2.60 31.37
C VAL A 277 -32.11 -1.93 32.75
N LEU A 278 -31.89 -0.62 32.80
CA LEU A 278 -32.32 0.33 33.86
C LEU A 278 -31.95 1.75 33.35
N LEU A 279 -32.90 2.46 32.74
CA LEU A 279 -33.71 3.55 33.34
C LEU A 279 -32.90 4.77 33.82
N ASP A 280 -32.91 5.78 32.94
CA ASP A 280 -33.28 7.18 33.18
C ASP A 280 -33.37 7.65 34.64
N GLN A 281 -32.63 8.71 34.97
CA GLN A 281 -33.14 9.84 35.73
C GLN A 281 -32.23 11.09 35.58
N SER A 282 -32.82 12.05 34.88
CA SER A 282 -32.89 13.50 35.08
C SER A 282 -32.12 14.21 36.21
N ASP A 283 -31.86 15.48 35.89
CA ASP A 283 -31.93 16.69 36.75
C ASP A 283 -30.62 17.48 37.01
N ASP A 284 -30.52 18.56 36.23
CA ASP A 284 -30.38 19.95 36.67
C ASP A 284 -29.19 20.41 37.55
N GLU A 285 -28.33 21.20 36.88
CA GLU A 285 -27.63 22.42 37.35
C GLU A 285 -28.57 23.40 38.12
N PRO A 286 -28.14 24.53 38.75
CA PRO A 286 -26.83 25.22 38.70
C PRO A 286 -26.34 25.81 40.05
N GLY A 287 -25.15 26.44 40.04
CA GLY A 287 -24.99 27.73 40.75
C GLY A 287 -23.72 27.98 41.55
N SER A 288 -22.81 28.75 40.95
CA SER A 288 -22.16 29.97 41.48
C SER A 288 -21.63 30.00 42.93
N ALA A 289 -20.31 30.16 43.10
CA ALA A 289 -19.68 31.43 43.53
C ALA A 289 -18.36 31.24 44.33
N LYS A 290 -17.34 31.97 43.88
CA LYS A 290 -16.36 32.76 44.65
C LYS A 290 -15.51 32.08 45.75
N LYS A 291 -14.19 32.05 45.52
CA LYS A 291 -13.14 32.83 46.24
C LYS A 291 -11.77 32.35 45.75
N GLN A 292 -11.00 33.20 45.07
CA GLN A 292 -9.97 34.08 45.64
C GLN A 292 -8.82 33.36 46.35
N ARG A 293 -7.60 33.67 45.83
CA ARG A 293 -6.31 33.81 46.53
C ARG A 293 -5.66 32.48 46.96
N THR A 294 -4.36 32.23 46.83
CA THR A 294 -3.16 33.07 46.60
C THR A 294 -1.96 32.14 46.37
N CYS A 295 -0.94 32.66 45.66
CA CYS A 295 0.52 32.39 45.69
C CYS A 295 1.03 31.10 46.38
N ARG A 296 1.95 30.34 45.79
CA ARG A 296 3.26 30.72 45.24
C ARG A 296 3.72 29.71 44.19
#